data_AF-A0A0N0MS49-F1
#
_entry.id   AF-A0A0N0MS49-F1
#
_cell.length_a   1.000
_cell.length_b   1.000
_cell.length_c   1.000
_cell.angle_alpha   90.00
_cell.angle_beta   90.00
_cell.angle_gamma   90.00
#
_symmetry.space_group_name_H-M   'P 1'
#
loop_
_entity.id
_entity.type
_entity.pdbx_description
1 polymer ?
#
loop_
_entity_poly.entity_id
_entity_poly.type
_entity_poly.pdbx_seq_one_letter_code
_entity_poly.pdbx_strand_id
1 'polypeptide(L)'
;MSHHRKPRTSAVLTQRAVRIGLLAAGAAGLATAVPTVASAAPQHVAVAADQTFSRADFRHHTDTEDSFTVRQFGTVAAATARNQANAVGVGCSVDDHCRSVALSFQIVTLAGDATRLNAVNRGDAVNKHCDGCQTLAGAYQFVVSTPRPLTLDGDTRGKLADIHRRLDDLTRSTAPAADLKTQADNLAAEVNTVLKDAVARAPKGDEKPTVEVHRHLDGWPGH
;
A
#
# COMPACT_ATOMS: atom_id res chain seq x y z
N MET A 1 -8.85 15.84 34.01
CA MET A 1 -7.62 15.24 34.59
C MET A 1 -7.95 13.83 35.05
N SER A 2 -7.30 12.83 34.45
CA SER A 2 -6.98 11.50 34.99
C SER A 2 -6.47 10.63 33.84
N HIS A 3 -5.15 10.60 33.69
CA HIS A 3 -4.44 9.81 32.69
C HIS A 3 -4.32 8.36 33.18
N HIS A 4 -5.01 7.43 32.53
CA HIS A 4 -4.78 5.99 32.74
C HIS A 4 -3.71 5.48 31.78
N ARG A 5 -2.47 5.43 32.26
CA ARG A 5 -1.33 4.78 31.59
C ARG A 5 -1.26 3.31 32.03
N LYS A 6 -1.52 2.37 31.12
CA LYS A 6 -1.26 0.94 31.33
C LYS A 6 0.24 0.65 31.13
N PRO A 7 0.90 -0.12 32.02
CA PRO A 7 2.29 -0.52 31.82
C PRO A 7 2.42 -1.68 30.82
N ARG A 8 3.38 -1.55 29.90
CA ARG A 8 3.84 -2.62 29.00
C ARG A 8 4.84 -3.51 29.74
N THR A 9 4.52 -4.77 29.94
CA THR A 9 5.44 -5.81 30.41
C THR A 9 6.33 -6.26 29.25
N SER A 10 7.64 -6.01 29.38
CA SER A 10 8.67 -6.53 28.47
C SER A 10 9.09 -7.91 28.97
N ALA A 11 8.78 -8.97 28.24
CA ALA A 11 9.26 -10.32 28.53
C ALA A 11 10.65 -10.50 27.92
N VAL A 12 11.68 -10.36 28.76
CA VAL A 12 13.05 -10.78 28.47
C VAL A 12 13.12 -12.29 28.70
N LEU A 13 13.06 -13.09 27.64
CA LEU A 13 13.31 -14.53 27.72
C LEU A 13 14.82 -14.77 27.85
N THR A 14 15.20 -15.03 29.09
CA THR A 14 16.55 -15.44 29.50
C THR A 14 16.87 -16.82 28.93
N GLN A 15 17.93 -16.89 28.11
CA GLN A 15 18.55 -18.15 27.70
C GLN A 15 19.16 -18.85 28.91
N ARG A 16 18.62 -20.02 29.28
CA ARG A 16 19.31 -20.97 30.16
C ARG A 16 20.00 -22.02 29.31
N ALA A 17 21.33 -21.89 29.21
CA ALA A 17 22.20 -22.93 28.71
C ALA A 17 22.22 -24.10 29.71
N VAL A 18 21.82 -25.29 29.27
CA VAL A 18 22.01 -26.54 30.01
C VAL A 18 23.24 -27.22 29.44
N ARG A 19 24.31 -27.24 30.23
CA ARG A 19 25.46 -28.14 30.05
C ARG A 19 25.26 -29.32 31.01
N ILE A 20 25.42 -30.55 30.51
CA ILE A 20 25.77 -31.84 31.16
C ILE A 20 25.41 -32.91 30.11
N GLY A 21 26.22 -33.89 29.71
CA GLY A 21 27.56 -34.30 30.12
C GLY A 21 28.14 -35.25 29.06
N LEU A 22 29.47 -35.40 29.07
CA LEU A 22 30.19 -36.38 28.26
C LEU A 22 30.03 -37.79 28.87
N LEU A 23 29.63 -38.75 28.03
CA LEU A 23 29.87 -40.17 28.24
C LEU A 23 30.56 -40.72 26.99
N ALA A 24 31.78 -41.21 27.16
CA ALA A 24 32.55 -41.91 26.14
C ALA A 24 32.33 -43.42 26.31
N ALA A 25 31.89 -44.10 25.24
CA ALA A 25 32.05 -45.53 25.03
C ALA A 25 31.98 -45.79 23.51
N GLY A 26 32.96 -46.52 22.98
CA GLY A 26 33.24 -46.58 21.54
C GLY A 26 32.64 -47.76 20.76
N ALA A 27 33.12 -47.82 19.51
CA ALA A 27 33.06 -48.87 18.49
C ALA A 27 31.89 -48.85 17.48
N ALA A 28 32.30 -49.15 16.23
CA ALA A 28 31.55 -49.40 14.99
C ALA A 28 31.04 -48.19 14.20
N GLY A 29 31.80 -47.87 13.15
CA GLY A 29 31.43 -46.91 12.11
C GLY A 29 30.21 -47.39 11.33
N LEU A 30 29.11 -46.66 11.48
CA LEU A 30 28.05 -46.57 10.51
C LEU A 30 27.99 -45.10 10.12
N ALA A 31 28.38 -44.78 8.89
CA ALA A 31 28.17 -43.47 8.30
C ALA A 31 26.67 -43.28 8.10
N THR A 32 25.95 -42.91 9.16
CA THR A 32 24.58 -42.45 9.06
C THR A 32 24.65 -41.12 8.33
N ALA A 33 24.25 -41.14 7.06
CA ALA A 33 24.05 -39.95 6.26
C ALA A 33 23.05 -39.07 7.01
N VAL A 34 23.55 -38.02 7.67
CA VAL A 34 22.71 -36.97 8.23
C VAL A 34 22.05 -36.32 7.02
N PRO A 35 20.72 -36.37 6.86
CA PRO A 35 20.08 -35.64 5.79
C PRO A 35 20.37 -34.16 6.03
N THR A 36 21.23 -33.59 5.17
CA THR A 36 21.34 -32.15 5.03
C THR A 36 20.01 -31.68 4.46
N VAL A 37 19.08 -31.33 5.34
CA VAL A 37 17.97 -30.49 4.95
C VAL A 37 18.60 -29.21 4.42
N ALA A 38 18.60 -29.06 3.10
CA ALA A 38 18.90 -27.79 2.48
C ALA A 38 17.80 -26.84 2.96
N SER A 39 18.08 -26.08 4.02
CA SER A 39 17.26 -24.93 4.38
C SER A 39 17.27 -24.03 3.16
N ALA A 40 16.18 -24.06 2.37
CA ALA A 40 15.95 -23.07 1.36
C ALA A 40 16.18 -21.72 2.04
N ALA A 41 17.13 -20.94 1.52
CA ALA A 41 17.45 -19.62 2.06
C ALA A 41 16.13 -18.87 2.27
N PRO A 42 15.96 -18.14 3.38
CA PRO A 42 14.71 -17.45 3.67
C PRO A 42 14.36 -16.56 2.47
N GLN A 43 13.29 -16.94 1.79
CA GLN A 43 12.80 -16.18 0.65
C GLN A 43 12.18 -14.88 1.18
N HIS A 44 12.74 -13.74 0.78
CA HIS A 44 12.25 -12.44 1.22
C HIS A 44 10.83 -12.20 0.67
N VAL A 45 9.88 -11.98 1.57
CA VAL A 45 8.49 -11.63 1.26
C VAL A 45 8.26 -10.16 1.60
N ALA A 46 7.71 -9.40 0.65
CA ALA A 46 7.33 -8.00 0.86
C ALA A 46 5.83 -7.85 1.13
N VAL A 47 5.48 -6.91 2.02
CA VAL A 47 4.10 -6.52 2.28
C VAL A 47 3.99 -5.01 2.24
N ALA A 48 3.08 -4.50 1.42
CA ALA A 48 2.69 -3.11 1.37
C ALA A 48 1.18 -3.01 1.62
N ALA A 49 0.79 -2.14 2.55
CA ALA A 49 -0.60 -1.84 2.83
C ALA A 49 -0.76 -0.32 2.93
N ASP A 50 -1.81 0.20 2.30
CA ASP A 50 -2.24 1.58 2.42
C ASP A 50 -3.76 1.61 2.57
N GLN A 51 -4.24 2.53 3.41
CA GLN A 51 -5.65 2.67 3.71
C GLN A 51 -5.96 4.13 4.07
N THR A 52 -6.95 4.69 3.40
CA THR A 52 -7.57 5.96 3.74
C THR A 52 -9.05 5.78 4.06
N PHE A 53 -9.56 6.64 4.95
CA PHE A 53 -10.96 6.66 5.38
C PHE A 53 -11.40 8.10 5.62
N SER A 54 -12.57 8.47 5.09
CA SER A 54 -13.25 9.71 5.47
C SER A 54 -14.71 9.46 5.79
N ARG A 55 -15.28 10.34 6.61
CA ARG A 55 -16.67 10.30 7.03
C ARG A 55 -17.25 11.70 7.24
N ALA A 56 -18.32 12.00 6.53
CA ALA A 56 -19.12 13.20 6.76
C ALA A 56 -20.51 12.87 7.31
N ASP A 57 -21.00 13.71 8.21
CA ASP A 57 -22.34 13.64 8.78
C ASP A 57 -22.86 15.04 9.19
N PHE A 58 -24.10 15.12 9.67
CA PHE A 58 -24.75 16.38 10.05
C PHE A 58 -24.01 17.20 11.12
N ARG A 59 -23.00 16.64 11.80
CA ARG A 59 -22.13 17.38 12.73
C ARG A 59 -20.84 17.83 12.08
N HIS A 60 -20.37 17.11 11.06
CA HIS A 60 -19.15 17.37 10.31
C HIS A 60 -19.43 17.21 8.82
N HIS A 61 -19.93 18.28 8.20
CA HIS A 61 -20.43 18.29 6.83
C HIS A 61 -19.36 18.00 5.78
N THR A 62 -18.08 18.08 6.11
CA THR A 62 -17.01 17.78 5.16
C THR A 62 -15.89 17.04 5.86
N ASP A 63 -15.51 15.91 5.29
CA ASP A 63 -14.31 15.18 5.65
C ASP A 63 -13.62 14.66 4.39
N THR A 64 -12.35 14.95 4.27
CA THR A 64 -11.56 14.65 3.07
C THR A 64 -10.21 14.14 3.51
N GLU A 65 -9.84 12.96 3.04
CA GLU A 65 -8.57 12.34 3.40
C GLU A 65 -7.92 11.78 2.14
N ASP A 66 -6.60 11.91 2.03
CA ASP A 66 -5.84 11.21 1.03
C ASP A 66 -4.55 10.60 1.59
N SER A 67 -4.00 9.65 0.83
CA SER A 67 -2.72 9.01 1.13
C SER A 67 -1.93 8.84 -0.15
N PHE A 68 -0.63 9.13 -0.09
CA PHE A 68 0.32 8.88 -1.16
C PHE A 68 1.54 8.13 -0.62
N THR A 69 1.63 6.84 -0.92
CA THR A 69 2.69 5.98 -0.38
C THR A 69 3.61 5.48 -1.48
N VAL A 70 4.92 5.53 -1.19
CA VAL A 70 5.97 4.91 -2.02
C VAL A 70 6.69 3.87 -1.18
N ARG A 71 6.73 2.62 -1.66
CA ARG A 71 7.46 1.51 -1.06
C ARG A 71 8.37 0.90 -2.11
N GLN A 72 9.67 0.91 -1.85
CA GLN A 72 10.67 0.33 -2.74
C GLN A 72 11.24 -0.93 -2.11
N PHE A 73 10.98 -2.07 -2.71
CA PHE A 73 11.53 -3.35 -2.32
C PHE A 73 12.65 -3.75 -3.27
N GLY A 74 13.64 -4.48 -2.74
CA GLY A 74 14.68 -5.11 -3.54
C GLY A 74 14.19 -6.43 -4.16
N THR A 75 15.10 -7.38 -4.29
CA THR A 75 14.77 -8.72 -4.78
C THR A 75 13.88 -9.48 -3.80
N VAL A 76 12.72 -9.93 -4.25
CA VAL A 76 11.72 -10.64 -3.43
C VAL A 76 11.18 -11.87 -4.14
N ALA A 77 10.88 -12.92 -3.38
CA ALA A 77 10.25 -14.13 -3.92
C ALA A 77 8.73 -14.00 -4.01
N ALA A 78 8.13 -13.19 -3.14
CA ALA A 78 6.71 -12.91 -3.14
C ALA A 78 6.41 -11.50 -2.60
N ALA A 79 5.31 -10.92 -3.04
CA ALA A 79 4.83 -9.63 -2.57
C ALA A 79 3.30 -9.64 -2.39
N THR A 80 2.81 -9.00 -1.32
CA THR A 80 1.40 -8.65 -1.17
C THR A 80 1.27 -7.14 -1.11
N ALA A 81 0.43 -6.56 -1.97
CA ALA A 81 0.17 -5.13 -2.02
C ALA A 81 -1.34 -4.89 -1.86
N ARG A 82 -1.75 -4.18 -0.80
CA ARG A 82 -3.16 -3.86 -0.52
C ARG A 82 -3.34 -2.36 -0.46
N ASN A 83 -4.27 -1.85 -1.25
CA ASN A 83 -4.59 -0.43 -1.33
C ASN A 83 -6.09 -0.22 -1.13
N GLN A 84 -6.49 0.65 -0.20
CA GLN A 84 -7.89 0.87 0.15
C GLN A 84 -8.27 2.33 0.37
N ALA A 85 -9.39 2.74 -0.20
CA ALA A 85 -10.04 4.01 0.09
C ALA A 85 -11.51 3.79 0.46
N ASN A 86 -11.98 4.44 1.52
CA ASN A 86 -13.34 4.28 2.02
C ASN A 86 -13.94 5.66 2.36
N ALA A 87 -15.09 6.00 1.79
CA ALA A 87 -15.78 7.26 2.05
C ALA A 87 -17.21 6.99 2.51
N VAL A 88 -17.65 7.66 3.58
CA VAL A 88 -18.99 7.43 4.17
C VAL A 88 -19.71 8.75 4.42
N GLY A 89 -20.92 8.88 3.87
CA GLY A 89 -21.83 9.98 4.16
C GLY A 89 -23.03 9.50 4.99
N VAL A 90 -23.42 10.24 6.04
CA VAL A 90 -24.52 9.81 6.94
C VAL A 90 -25.47 10.94 7.31
N GLY A 91 -26.77 10.72 7.12
CA GLY A 91 -27.83 11.47 7.80
C GLY A 91 -28.03 12.93 7.37
N CYS A 92 -27.49 13.34 6.23
CA CYS A 92 -27.59 14.70 5.72
C CYS A 92 -28.72 14.82 4.68
N SER A 93 -29.39 15.96 4.65
CA SER A 93 -30.57 16.19 3.81
C SER A 93 -30.20 16.90 2.52
N VAL A 94 -31.14 17.00 1.58
CA VAL A 94 -30.95 17.75 0.33
C VAL A 94 -30.72 19.25 0.54
N ASP A 95 -31.10 19.80 1.70
CA ASP A 95 -30.88 21.21 2.06
C ASP A 95 -29.64 21.41 2.95
N ASP A 96 -29.06 20.32 3.45
CA ASP A 96 -27.91 20.30 4.35
C ASP A 96 -26.94 19.22 3.90
N HIS A 97 -26.09 19.53 2.92
CA HIS A 97 -25.25 18.54 2.23
C HIS A 97 -24.02 18.13 3.03
N CYS A 98 -23.63 16.86 2.89
CA CYS A 98 -22.38 16.34 3.44
C CYS A 98 -21.45 15.83 2.35
N ARG A 99 -20.15 16.02 2.52
CA ARG A 99 -19.11 15.64 1.56
C ARG A 99 -18.04 14.78 2.21
N SER A 100 -17.86 13.57 1.70
CA SER A 100 -16.84 12.64 2.17
C SER A 100 -15.99 12.16 0.99
N VAL A 101 -14.70 12.50 0.99
CA VAL A 101 -13.77 12.13 -0.09
C VAL A 101 -12.59 11.35 0.47
N ALA A 102 -12.24 10.23 -0.16
CA ALA A 102 -11.13 9.39 0.26
C ALA A 102 -10.30 8.97 -0.97
N LEU A 103 -9.04 9.41 -1.10
CA LEU A 103 -8.17 9.07 -2.23
C LEU A 103 -6.88 8.40 -1.77
N SER A 104 -6.52 7.23 -2.29
CA SER A 104 -5.31 6.52 -1.88
C SER A 104 -4.49 6.06 -3.08
N PHE A 105 -3.26 6.57 -3.15
CA PHE A 105 -2.25 6.31 -4.18
C PHE A 105 -1.13 5.49 -3.56
N GLN A 106 -1.00 4.24 -3.98
CA GLN A 106 0.05 3.33 -3.51
C GLN A 106 0.98 2.95 -4.65
N ILE A 107 2.26 3.25 -4.49
CA ILE A 107 3.34 2.89 -5.41
C ILE A 107 4.22 1.84 -4.74
N VAL A 108 4.35 0.68 -5.38
CA VAL A 108 5.20 -0.42 -4.94
C VAL A 108 6.19 -0.76 -6.04
N THR A 109 7.49 -0.70 -5.74
CA THR A 109 8.53 -1.25 -6.62
C THR A 109 9.07 -2.55 -6.04
N LEU A 110 9.33 -3.52 -6.90
CA LEU A 110 9.89 -4.82 -6.52
C LEU A 110 10.81 -5.34 -7.62
N ALA A 111 11.68 -6.28 -7.26
CA ALA A 111 12.54 -6.94 -8.22
C ALA A 111 12.56 -8.48 -8.11
N GLY A 112 12.80 -9.13 -9.26
CA GLY A 112 12.98 -10.57 -9.39
C GLY A 112 12.17 -11.18 -10.55
N ASP A 113 12.72 -12.23 -11.16
CA ASP A 113 12.20 -12.84 -12.39
C ASP A 113 10.95 -13.74 -12.18
N ALA A 114 10.55 -13.96 -10.92
CA ALA A 114 9.43 -14.85 -10.58
C ALA A 114 8.72 -14.47 -9.27
N THR A 115 8.60 -13.17 -8.98
CA THR A 115 7.92 -12.71 -7.76
C THR A 115 6.43 -13.07 -7.83
N ARG A 116 5.96 -13.90 -6.88
CA ARG A 116 4.52 -14.14 -6.71
C ARG A 116 3.86 -12.89 -6.15
N LEU A 117 3.08 -12.17 -6.96
CA LEU A 117 2.39 -10.95 -6.57
C LEU A 117 0.91 -11.23 -6.25
N ASN A 118 0.46 -10.78 -5.08
CA ASN A 118 -0.95 -10.66 -4.73
C ASN A 118 -1.29 -9.17 -4.53
N ALA A 119 -1.97 -8.57 -5.51
CA ALA A 119 -2.34 -7.15 -5.49
C ALA A 119 -3.85 -7.01 -5.31
N VAL A 120 -4.26 -6.27 -4.27
CA VAL A 120 -5.66 -5.96 -3.96
C VAL A 120 -5.83 -4.45 -3.91
N ASN A 121 -6.72 -3.92 -4.75
CA ASN A 121 -7.03 -2.50 -4.81
C ASN A 121 -8.55 -2.29 -4.70
N ARG A 122 -9.02 -1.47 -3.73
CA ARG A 122 -10.45 -1.28 -3.47
C ARG A 122 -10.77 0.17 -3.07
N GLY A 123 -11.69 0.80 -3.78
CA GLY A 123 -12.38 2.02 -3.37
C GLY A 123 -13.84 1.70 -3.04
N ASP A 124 -14.37 2.17 -1.91
CA ASP A 124 -15.74 1.93 -1.47
C ASP A 124 -16.38 3.24 -0.97
N ALA A 125 -17.49 3.65 -1.56
CA ALA A 125 -18.18 4.89 -1.22
C ALA A 125 -19.64 4.60 -0.85
N VAL A 126 -20.06 5.01 0.35
CA VAL A 126 -21.38 4.65 0.88
C VAL A 126 -22.11 5.86 1.45
N ASN A 127 -23.31 6.11 0.94
CA ASN A 127 -24.29 7.01 1.54
C ASN A 127 -25.27 6.21 2.41
N LYS A 128 -25.39 6.56 3.69
CA LYS A 128 -26.28 5.89 4.66
C LYS A 128 -27.37 6.84 5.12
N HIS A 129 -28.62 6.54 4.76
CA HIS A 129 -29.78 7.38 5.11
C HIS A 129 -29.52 8.87 4.80
N CYS A 130 -28.96 9.13 3.62
CA CYS A 130 -28.45 10.44 3.26
C CYS A 130 -28.73 10.75 1.79
N ASP A 131 -29.70 11.62 1.55
CA ASP A 131 -30.09 12.05 0.21
C ASP A 131 -29.23 13.24 -0.26
N GLY A 132 -28.61 13.97 0.68
CA GLY A 132 -27.72 15.09 0.38
C GLY A 132 -26.22 14.77 0.40
N CYS A 133 -25.82 13.50 0.49
CA CYS A 133 -24.41 13.14 0.64
C CYS A 133 -23.68 13.00 -0.71
N GLN A 134 -22.50 13.61 -0.78
CA GLN A 134 -21.53 13.46 -1.84
C GLN A 134 -20.37 12.61 -1.31
N THR A 135 -20.32 11.33 -1.68
CA THR A 135 -19.23 10.41 -1.33
C THR A 135 -18.41 10.04 -2.56
N LEU A 136 -17.08 10.02 -2.41
CA LEU A 136 -16.15 9.55 -3.42
C LEU A 136 -14.99 8.79 -2.77
N ALA A 137 -14.74 7.57 -3.23
CA ALA A 137 -13.61 6.77 -2.80
C ALA A 137 -12.79 6.29 -4.02
N GLY A 138 -11.51 6.64 -4.04
CA GLY A 138 -10.62 6.28 -5.14
C GLY A 138 -9.33 5.62 -4.69
N ALA A 139 -9.10 4.40 -5.14
CA ALA A 139 -7.88 3.65 -4.86
C ALA A 139 -7.08 3.41 -6.16
N TYR A 140 -5.84 3.88 -6.17
CA TYR A 140 -4.89 3.81 -7.29
C TYR A 140 -3.63 3.07 -6.84
N GLN A 141 -3.37 1.92 -7.46
CA GLN A 141 -2.21 1.09 -7.11
C GLN A 141 -1.32 0.91 -8.32
N PHE A 142 -0.04 1.23 -8.14
CA PHE A 142 1.02 1.14 -9.14
C PHE A 142 2.02 0.09 -8.67
N VAL A 143 2.12 -1.01 -9.40
CA VAL A 143 3.13 -2.05 -9.12
C VAL A 143 4.17 -2.05 -10.23
N VAL A 144 5.40 -1.74 -9.85
CA VAL A 144 6.57 -1.71 -10.74
C VAL A 144 7.40 -2.95 -10.47
N SER A 145 7.40 -3.88 -11.41
CA SER A 145 8.22 -5.10 -11.36
C SER A 145 9.38 -4.99 -12.33
N THR A 146 10.59 -5.26 -11.84
CA THR A 146 11.83 -5.15 -12.61
C THR A 146 12.74 -6.37 -12.38
N PRO A 147 13.61 -6.76 -13.32
CA PRO A 147 14.51 -7.89 -13.09
C PRO A 147 15.55 -7.61 -11.98
N ARG A 148 15.98 -6.34 -11.86
CA ARG A 148 16.98 -5.88 -10.89
C ARG A 148 16.40 -4.77 -10.00
N PRO A 149 16.83 -4.67 -8.73
CA PRO A 149 16.34 -3.63 -7.82
C PRO A 149 16.37 -2.24 -8.44
N LEU A 150 15.19 -1.62 -8.54
CA LEU A 150 15.02 -0.24 -8.98
C LEU A 150 15.03 0.69 -7.77
N THR A 151 15.94 1.66 -7.77
CA THR A 151 15.89 2.81 -6.85
C THR A 151 15.44 4.05 -7.62
N LEU A 152 14.33 4.65 -7.20
CA LEU A 152 13.82 5.91 -7.74
C LEU A 152 14.80 7.05 -7.41
N ASP A 153 15.32 7.70 -8.44
CA ASP A 153 16.25 8.82 -8.31
C ASP A 153 15.60 10.07 -7.68
N GLY A 154 16.41 11.10 -7.43
CA GLY A 154 15.95 12.36 -6.85
C GLY A 154 14.88 13.05 -7.69
N ASP A 155 15.06 13.09 -9.00
CA ASP A 155 14.15 13.77 -9.94
C ASP A 155 12.78 13.07 -9.99
N THR A 156 12.78 11.73 -10.05
CA THR A 156 11.57 10.92 -10.03
C THR A 156 10.82 11.10 -8.71
N ARG A 157 11.52 11.08 -7.57
CA ARG A 157 10.91 11.36 -6.26
C ARG A 157 10.36 12.78 -6.18
N GLY A 158 11.07 13.76 -6.77
CA GLY A 158 10.60 15.14 -6.85
C GLY A 158 9.30 15.28 -7.63
N LYS A 159 9.18 14.63 -8.79
CA LYS A 159 7.94 14.59 -9.59
C LYS A 159 6.79 13.91 -8.84
N LEU A 160 7.05 12.78 -8.18
CA LEU A 160 6.02 12.10 -7.38
C LEU A 160 5.57 12.95 -6.19
N ALA A 161 6.48 13.67 -5.53
CA ALA A 161 6.14 14.60 -4.45
C ALA A 161 5.32 15.80 -4.94
N ASP A 162 5.54 16.25 -6.18
CA ASP A 162 4.71 17.27 -6.80
C ASP A 162 3.29 16.78 -7.08
N ILE A 163 3.17 15.58 -7.64
CA ILE A 163 1.87 14.94 -7.86
C ILE A 163 1.12 14.75 -6.52
N HIS A 164 1.83 14.35 -5.45
CA HIS A 164 1.24 14.25 -4.11
C HIS A 164 0.67 15.58 -3.65
N ARG A 165 1.42 16.69 -3.73
CA ARG A 165 0.88 18.02 -3.37
C ARG A 165 -0.36 18.39 -4.18
N ARG A 166 -0.38 18.07 -5.47
CA ARG A 166 -1.55 18.33 -6.34
C ARG A 166 -2.73 17.41 -6.01
N LEU A 167 -2.48 16.19 -5.55
CA LEU A 167 -3.50 15.30 -5.01
C LEU A 167 -4.09 15.89 -3.72
N ASP A 168 -3.26 16.32 -2.79
CA ASP A 168 -3.68 16.96 -1.53
C ASP A 168 -4.60 18.16 -1.79
N ASP A 169 -4.22 19.01 -2.74
CA ASP A 169 -5.00 20.19 -3.12
C ASP A 169 -6.31 19.81 -3.82
N LEU A 170 -6.29 18.78 -4.65
CA LEU A 170 -7.48 18.23 -5.29
C LEU A 170 -8.46 17.66 -4.25
N THR A 171 -7.98 16.86 -3.30
CA THR A 171 -8.78 16.23 -2.24
C THR A 171 -9.52 17.26 -1.39
N ARG A 172 -8.83 18.35 -1.03
CA ARG A 172 -9.39 19.46 -0.25
C ARG A 172 -10.25 20.43 -1.06
N SER A 173 -10.26 20.31 -2.39
CA SER A 173 -11.01 21.21 -3.25
C SER A 173 -12.53 21.03 -3.08
N THR A 174 -13.28 22.07 -3.43
CA THR A 174 -14.74 22.03 -3.52
C THR A 174 -15.22 21.58 -4.90
N ALA A 175 -14.35 20.96 -5.71
CA ALA A 175 -14.72 20.50 -7.04
C ALA A 175 -15.87 19.48 -6.98
N PRO A 176 -16.77 19.49 -7.98
CA PRO A 176 -17.78 18.43 -8.13
C PRO A 176 -17.12 17.05 -8.16
N ALA A 177 -17.80 16.03 -7.65
CA ALA A 177 -17.24 14.67 -7.55
C ALA A 177 -16.83 14.09 -8.93
N ALA A 178 -17.56 14.40 -10.00
CA ALA A 178 -17.19 14.00 -11.35
C ALA A 178 -15.84 14.62 -11.78
N ASP A 179 -15.64 15.90 -11.49
CA ASP A 179 -14.40 16.61 -11.80
C ASP A 179 -13.25 16.14 -10.92
N LEU A 180 -13.50 15.84 -9.63
CA LEU A 180 -12.52 15.22 -8.74
C LEU A 180 -12.03 13.90 -9.30
N LYS A 181 -12.96 13.05 -9.76
CA LYS A 181 -12.65 11.76 -10.36
C LYS A 181 -11.75 11.91 -11.59
N THR A 182 -12.14 12.76 -12.53
CA THR A 182 -11.35 13.01 -13.73
C THR A 182 -9.97 13.58 -13.41
N GLN A 183 -9.87 14.51 -12.46
CA GLN A 183 -8.58 15.09 -12.07
C GLN A 183 -7.69 14.07 -11.36
N ALA A 184 -8.25 13.23 -10.49
CA ALA A 184 -7.49 12.15 -9.82
C ALA A 184 -7.00 11.12 -10.85
N ASP A 185 -7.79 10.80 -11.87
CA ASP A 185 -7.36 9.94 -12.99
C ASP A 185 -6.19 10.54 -13.76
N ASN A 186 -6.22 11.85 -14.00
CA ASN A 186 -5.12 12.55 -14.67
C ASN A 186 -3.83 12.50 -13.82
N LEU A 187 -3.93 12.75 -12.51
CA LEU A 187 -2.79 12.60 -11.60
C LEU A 187 -2.25 11.17 -11.61
N ALA A 188 -3.12 10.15 -11.64
CA ALA A 188 -2.72 8.76 -11.74
C ALA A 188 -2.00 8.44 -13.08
N ALA A 189 -2.46 9.02 -14.19
CA ALA A 189 -1.79 8.89 -15.49
C ALA A 189 -0.40 9.55 -15.47
N GLU A 190 -0.25 10.68 -14.79
CA GLU A 190 1.05 11.33 -14.58
C GLU A 190 1.98 10.46 -13.72
N VAL A 191 1.51 9.85 -12.63
CA VAL A 191 2.29 8.87 -11.84
C VAL A 191 2.78 7.73 -12.74
N ASN A 192 1.88 7.13 -13.53
CA ASN A 192 2.25 6.04 -14.44
C ASN A 192 3.34 6.47 -15.44
N THR A 193 3.25 7.68 -15.98
CA THR A 193 4.26 8.23 -16.88
C THR A 193 5.61 8.39 -16.19
N VAL A 194 5.62 8.99 -14.99
CA VAL A 194 6.83 9.15 -14.16
C VAL A 194 7.49 7.81 -13.85
N LEU A 195 6.70 6.78 -13.53
CA LEU A 195 7.20 5.44 -13.23
C LEU A 195 7.73 4.72 -14.47
N LYS A 196 7.04 4.82 -15.62
CA LYS A 196 7.52 4.27 -16.89
C LYS A 196 8.86 4.88 -17.30
N ASP A 197 8.98 6.18 -17.15
CA ASP A 197 10.23 6.91 -17.40
C ASP A 197 11.37 6.42 -16.49
N ALA A 198 11.09 6.23 -15.20
CA ALA A 198 12.07 5.70 -14.25
C ALA A 198 12.51 4.27 -14.59
N VAL A 199 11.57 3.42 -15.00
CA VAL A 199 11.82 2.06 -15.48
C VAL A 199 12.65 2.06 -16.76
N ALA A 200 12.39 2.95 -17.71
CA ALA A 200 13.15 3.03 -18.96
C ALA A 200 14.63 3.40 -18.73
N ARG A 201 14.92 4.14 -17.65
CA ARG A 201 16.29 4.46 -17.20
C ARG A 201 16.92 3.35 -16.35
N ALA A 202 16.15 2.34 -15.94
CA ALA A 202 16.62 1.29 -15.04
C ALA A 202 17.66 0.38 -15.72
N PRO A 203 18.54 -0.27 -14.94
CA PRO A 203 19.51 -1.22 -15.48
C PRO A 203 18.83 -2.38 -16.22
N LYS A 204 19.04 -2.48 -17.54
CA LYS A 204 18.41 -3.50 -18.41
C LYS A 204 18.75 -4.93 -17.96
N GLY A 205 17.75 -5.80 -17.84
CA GLY A 205 17.92 -7.25 -17.66
C GLY A 205 17.40 -8.01 -18.87
N ASP A 206 17.45 -9.35 -18.83
CA ASP A 206 16.96 -10.20 -19.92
C ASP A 206 15.42 -10.20 -20.02
N GLU A 207 14.72 -9.89 -18.92
CA GLU A 207 13.26 -9.77 -18.87
C GLU A 207 12.79 -8.31 -18.96
N LYS A 208 11.62 -8.09 -19.60
CA LYS A 208 11.07 -6.74 -19.81
C LYS A 208 10.44 -6.23 -18.51
N PRO A 209 10.81 -5.03 -18.04
CA PRO A 209 10.17 -4.46 -16.87
C PRO A 209 8.73 -4.05 -17.18
N THR A 210 7.84 -4.22 -16.19
CA THR A 210 6.40 -4.02 -16.35
C THR A 210 5.89 -3.05 -15.28
N VAL A 211 5.05 -2.10 -15.68
CA VAL A 211 4.28 -1.24 -14.78
C VAL A 211 2.81 -1.61 -14.92
N GLU A 212 2.25 -2.24 -13.89
CA GLU A 212 0.83 -2.57 -13.82
C GLU A 212 0.11 -1.52 -12.97
N VAL A 213 -0.98 -0.99 -13.52
CA VAL A 213 -1.84 -0.03 -12.83
C VAL A 213 -3.17 -0.70 -12.56
N HIS A 214 -3.49 -0.86 -11.28
CA HIS A 214 -4.81 -1.27 -10.83
C HIS A 214 -5.56 -0.04 -10.33
N ARG A 215 -6.78 0.17 -10.83
CA ARG A 215 -7.64 1.29 -10.47
C ARG A 215 -9.01 0.78 -10.04
N HIS A 216 -9.51 1.28 -8.92
CA HIS A 216 -10.86 1.03 -8.44
C HIS A 216 -11.45 2.32 -7.90
N LEU A 217 -12.50 2.81 -8.54
CA LEU A 217 -13.21 4.02 -8.14
C LEU A 217 -14.68 3.70 -7.89
N ASP A 218 -15.18 4.23 -6.79
CA ASP A 218 -16.58 4.11 -6.40
C ASP A 218 -17.11 5.46 -5.88
N GLY A 219 -18.40 5.73 -6.12
CA GLY A 219 -19.06 7.00 -5.79
C GLY A 219 -19.53 7.82 -7.00
N TRP A 220 -20.08 9.00 -6.69
CA TRP A 220 -21.00 9.79 -7.53
C TRP A 220 -20.41 10.38 -8.84
N PRO A 221 -21.21 10.54 -9.93
CA PRO A 221 -22.58 10.08 -10.14
C PRO A 221 -22.62 8.75 -10.89
N GLY A 222 -23.25 7.74 -10.28
CA GLY A 222 -23.91 6.66 -11.01
C GLY A 222 -25.38 7.04 -11.13
N HIS A 223 -25.87 7.18 -12.36
CA HIS A 223 -27.30 7.28 -12.66
C HIS A 223 -28.02 5.98 -12.30
#